data_AF-A0A7Y1U5V8-F1
#
_entry.id   AF-A0A7Y1U5V8-F1
#
_cell.length_a   1.000
_cell.length_b   1.000
_cell.length_c   1.000
_cell.angle_alpha   90.00
_cell.angle_beta   90.00
_cell.angle_gamma   90.00
#
_symmetry.space_group_name_H-M   'P 1'
#
loop_
_entity.id
_entity.type
_entity.pdbx_description
1 polymer ?
#
loop_
_entity_poly.entity_id
_entity_poly.type
_entity_poly.pdbx_seq_one_letter_code
_entity_poly.pdbx_strand_id
1 'polypeptide(L)'
;MIKGVHTMFYSSAPEELRAFLKDVMGFDGRDIGGGWMIFDLPEADMGVHPADASGQEGAPSGTPDISFYCEDIEQTVKEMKAKGVEFK
;
A
#
# COMPACT_ATOMS: atom_id res chain seq x y z
N MET A 1 25.91 -0.76 -3.36
CA MET A 1 24.81 -1.05 -4.31
C MET A 1 23.52 -1.23 -3.51
N ILE A 2 22.43 -0.59 -3.94
CA ILE A 2 21.12 -0.61 -3.26
C ILE A 2 20.44 -1.97 -3.55
N LYS A 3 19.83 -2.60 -2.54
CA LYS A 3 19.23 -3.95 -2.64
C LYS A 3 17.69 -3.96 -2.74
N GLY A 4 17.03 -2.85 -2.45
CA GLY A 4 15.58 -2.73 -2.42
C GLY A 4 15.14 -1.45 -1.70
N VAL A 5 13.83 -1.28 -1.57
CA VAL A 5 13.17 -0.17 -0.86
C VAL A 5 12.28 -0.74 0.25
N HIS A 6 12.16 -0.02 1.37
CA HIS A 6 11.29 -0.39 2.47
C HIS A 6 10.23 0.69 2.69
N THR A 7 8.99 0.38 2.34
CA THR A 7 7.85 1.28 2.48
C THR A 7 7.23 1.17 3.87
N MET A 8 6.81 2.31 4.42
CA MET A 8 6.22 2.39 5.76
C MET A 8 4.83 3.03 5.73
N PHE A 9 3.85 2.36 6.33
CA PHE A 9 2.57 2.96 6.71
C PHE A 9 2.60 3.35 8.18
N TYR A 10 2.14 4.57 8.47
CA TYR A 10 1.83 4.99 9.84
C TYR A 10 0.31 5.04 9.98
N SER A 11 -0.24 4.14 10.77
CA SER A 11 -1.69 3.99 10.96
C SER A 11 -2.04 4.24 12.42
N SER A 12 -3.18 4.91 12.66
CA SER A 12 -3.81 4.97 13.99
C SER A 12 -4.47 3.65 14.41
N ALA A 13 -4.56 2.70 13.48
CA ALA A 13 -5.12 1.35 13.63
C ALA A 13 -4.16 0.33 12.96
N PRO A 14 -2.96 0.10 13.53
CA PRO A 14 -1.92 -0.66 12.85
C PRO A 14 -2.23 -2.16 12.78
N GLU A 15 -2.90 -2.74 13.78
CA GLU A 15 -3.31 -4.15 13.79
C GLU A 15 -4.34 -4.42 12.70
N GLU A 16 -5.34 -3.54 12.56
CA GLU A 16 -6.38 -3.61 11.53
C GLU A 16 -5.78 -3.46 10.13
N LEU A 17 -4.85 -2.52 9.95
CA LEU A 17 -4.18 -2.35 8.66
C LEU A 17 -3.35 -3.57 8.28
N ARG A 18 -2.61 -4.18 9.23
CA ARG A 18 -1.86 -5.42 8.98
C ARG A 18 -2.81 -6.57 8.61
N ALA A 19 -3.93 -6.71 9.33
CA ALA A 19 -4.93 -7.73 9.01
C ALA A 19 -5.54 -7.49 7.62
N PHE A 20 -5.83 -6.25 7.25
CA PHE A 20 -6.31 -5.91 5.92
C PHE A 20 -5.30 -6.28 4.82
N LEU A 21 -4.04 -5.88 4.96
CA LEU A 21 -2.99 -6.19 3.98
C LEU A 21 -2.75 -7.70 3.84
N LYS A 22 -2.83 -8.44 4.95
CA LYS A 22 -2.66 -9.90 4.93
C LYS A 22 -3.88 -10.62 4.37
N ASP A 23 -5.05 -10.40 4.96
CA ASP A 23 -6.22 -11.26 4.77
C ASP A 23 -7.12 -10.78 3.63
N VAL A 24 -7.14 -9.48 3.34
CA VAL A 24 -7.96 -8.90 2.27
C VAL A 24 -7.14 -8.72 1.00
N MET A 25 -6.02 -7.99 1.08
CA MET A 25 -5.11 -7.78 -0.05
C MET A 25 -4.34 -9.04 -0.43
N GLY A 26 -4.22 -10.01 0.49
CA GLY A 26 -3.57 -11.29 0.22
C GLY A 26 -2.05 -11.20 0.13
N PHE A 27 -1.43 -10.18 0.73
CA PHE A 27 0.02 -10.04 0.70
C PHE A 27 0.69 -11.07 1.61
N ASP A 28 1.67 -11.78 1.06
CA ASP A 28 2.56 -12.63 1.82
C ASP A 28 3.46 -11.79 2.74
N GLY A 29 3.97 -12.41 3.79
CA GLY A 29 4.86 -11.76 4.72
C GLY A 29 5.22 -12.61 5.92
N ARG A 30 5.97 -12.01 6.84
CA ARG A 30 6.45 -12.65 8.07
C ARG A 30 6.21 -11.76 9.28
N ASP A 31 5.76 -12.38 10.37
CA ASP A 31 5.75 -11.74 11.69
C ASP A 31 7.17 -11.77 12.27
N ILE A 32 7.73 -10.60 12.56
CA ILE A 32 9.05 -10.47 13.19
C ILE A 32 8.96 -10.45 14.73
N GLY A 33 7.80 -10.76 15.29
CA GLY A 33 7.50 -10.88 16.71
C GLY A 33 6.49 -9.82 17.16
N GLY A 34 5.53 -10.21 18.00
CA GLY A 34 4.55 -9.28 18.58
C GLY A 34 3.54 -8.71 17.57
N GLY A 35 3.28 -9.40 16.46
CA GLY A 35 2.34 -8.95 15.43
C GLY A 35 2.94 -7.91 14.47
N TRP A 36 4.26 -7.74 14.47
CA TRP A 36 4.96 -6.83 13.58
C TRP A 36 5.18 -7.53 12.24
N MET A 37 4.25 -7.33 11.31
CA MET A 37 4.33 -7.91 9.96
C MET A 37 5.30 -7.13 9.06
N ILE A 38 6.14 -7.86 8.33
CA ILE A 38 6.84 -7.39 7.13
C ILE A 38 6.24 -8.10 5.93
N PHE A 39 5.62 -7.34 5.02
CA PHE A 39 4.99 -7.87 3.81
C PHE A 39 6.00 -7.95 2.66
N ASP A 40 5.96 -9.06 1.94
CA ASP A 40 6.82 -9.35 0.80
C ASP A 40 6.07 -9.02 -0.49
N LEU A 41 6.20 -7.77 -0.96
CA LEU A 41 5.60 -7.34 -2.21
C LEU A 41 6.37 -7.92 -3.41
N PRO A 42 5.69 -8.49 -4.41
CA PRO A 42 6.34 -9.18 -5.52
C PRO A 42 7.06 -8.23 -6.49
N GLU A 43 6.49 -7.04 -6.71
CA GLU A 43 7.02 -6.00 -7.60
C GLU A 43 6.74 -4.60 -7.01
N ALA A 44 7.62 -3.64 -7.27
CA ALA A 44 7.45 -2.25 -6.86
C ALA A 44 8.20 -1.30 -7.81
N ASP A 45 7.54 -0.21 -8.17
CA ASP A 45 8.12 0.90 -8.92
C ASP A 45 8.19 2.17 -8.05
N MET A 46 9.18 3.02 -8.32
CA MET A 46 9.37 4.30 -7.62
C MET A 46 9.31 5.45 -8.61
N GLY A 47 8.26 6.26 -8.51
CA GLY A 47 8.09 7.50 -9.26
C GLY A 47 8.58 8.72 -8.47
N VAL A 48 8.95 9.78 -9.19
CA VAL A 48 9.26 11.11 -8.62
C VAL A 48 8.36 12.12 -9.29
N HIS A 49 7.33 12.58 -8.58
CA HIS A 49 6.44 13.65 -9.05
C HIS A 49 6.95 15.02 -8.58
N PRO A 50 6.70 16.11 -9.34
CA PRO A 50 6.93 17.47 -8.87
C PRO A 50 6.18 17.72 -7.55
N ALA A 51 6.81 18.43 -6.62
CA ALA A 51 6.14 18.91 -5.42
C ALA A 51 5.37 20.19 -5.75
N ASP A 52 4.09 20.25 -5.36
CA ASP A 52 3.22 21.39 -5.57
C ASP A 52 2.44 21.67 -4.28
N ALA A 53 2.67 22.84 -3.68
CA ALA A 53 1.98 23.25 -2.47
C ALA A 53 0.50 23.60 -2.71
N SER A 54 0.11 23.85 -3.96
CA SER A 54 -1.27 24.18 -4.33
C SER A 54 -2.16 22.95 -4.53
N GLY A 55 -1.57 21.77 -4.74
CA GLY A 55 -2.30 20.52 -4.96
C GLY A 55 -2.83 20.33 -6.39
N GLN A 56 -2.45 21.19 -7.36
CA GLN A 56 -3.00 21.17 -8.72
C GLN A 56 -2.25 20.21 -9.64
N GLU A 57 -0.92 20.15 -9.54
CA GLU A 57 -0.06 19.31 -10.37
C GLU A 57 0.78 18.30 -9.57
N GLY A 58 0.60 18.27 -8.24
CA GLY A 58 1.32 17.38 -7.34
C GLY A 58 0.89 17.56 -5.89
N ALA A 59 1.61 16.92 -4.97
CA ALA A 59 1.36 17.05 -3.54
C ALA A 59 2.44 17.91 -2.86
N PRO A 60 2.17 18.49 -1.68
CA PRO A 60 3.20 19.09 -0.85
C PRO A 60 4.36 18.12 -0.58
N SER A 61 5.58 18.63 -0.55
CA SER A 61 6.77 17.81 -0.26
C SER A 61 6.63 17.10 1.09
N GLY A 62 7.04 15.82 1.14
CA GLY A 62 6.92 14.98 2.34
C GLY A 62 5.55 14.32 2.50
N THR A 63 4.61 14.53 1.58
CA THR A 63 3.35 13.78 1.56
C THR A 63 3.62 12.31 1.20
N PRO A 64 3.25 11.34 2.06
CA PRO A 64 3.32 9.93 1.70
C PRO A 64 2.24 9.62 0.66
N ASP A 65 2.64 9.04 -0.47
CA ASP A 65 1.73 8.57 -1.50
C ASP A 65 2.15 7.16 -1.95
N ILE A 66 1.15 6.31 -2.16
CA ILE A 66 1.34 4.92 -2.57
C ILE A 66 0.16 4.49 -3.42
N SER A 67 0.49 3.87 -4.54
CA SER A 67 -0.47 3.20 -5.42
C SER A 67 -0.13 1.72 -5.51
N PHE A 68 -1.15 0.87 -5.47
CA PHE A 68 -1.04 -0.50 -5.96
C PHE A 68 -1.61 -0.53 -7.38
N TYR A 69 -0.93 -1.23 -8.28
CA TYR A 69 -1.42 -1.45 -9.64
C TYR A 69 -1.72 -2.94 -9.84
N CYS A 70 -2.56 -3.22 -10.82
CA CYS A 70 -2.99 -4.57 -11.18
C CYS A 70 -3.23 -4.63 -12.70
N GLU A 71 -3.29 -5.85 -13.23
CA GLU A 71 -3.54 -6.08 -14.66
C GLU A 71 -4.98 -5.73 -15.05
N ASP A 72 -5.96 -6.08 -14.21
CA ASP A 72 -7.39 -5.81 -14.42
C ASP A 72 -8.00 -5.17 -13.17
N ILE A 73 -8.30 -3.87 -13.27
CA ILE A 73 -8.88 -3.09 -12.17
C ILE A 73 -10.33 -3.48 -11.88
N GLU A 74 -11.12 -3.82 -12.89
CA GLU A 74 -12.54 -4.16 -12.71
C GLU A 74 -12.68 -5.50 -11.97
N GLN A 75 -11.89 -6.49 -12.38
CA GLN A 75 -11.83 -7.78 -11.70
C GLN A 75 -11.32 -7.61 -10.26
N THR A 76 -10.22 -6.88 -10.05
CA THR A 76 -9.64 -6.66 -8.73
C THR A 76 -10.62 -5.99 -7.78
N VAL A 77 -11.32 -4.94 -8.22
CA VAL A 77 -12.34 -4.24 -7.43
C VAL A 77 -13.50 -5.18 -7.08
N LYS A 78 -13.95 -6.02 -8.02
CA LYS A 78 -15.03 -6.99 -7.77
C LYS A 78 -14.64 -8.00 -6.69
N GLU A 79 -13.42 -8.54 -6.75
CA GLU A 79 -12.91 -9.48 -5.76
C GLU A 79 -12.75 -8.82 -4.38
N MET A 80 -12.25 -7.59 -4.33
CA MET A 80 -12.13 -6.82 -3.08
C MET A 80 -13.50 -6.51 -2.48
N LYS A 81 -14.50 -6.12 -3.29
CA LYS A 81 -15.88 -5.93 -2.82
C LYS A 81 -16.48 -7.22 -2.26
N ALA A 82 -16.19 -8.37 -2.88
CA ALA A 82 -16.62 -9.67 -2.36
C ALA A 82 -15.98 -10.01 -1.00
N LYS A 83 -14.81 -9.45 -0.70
CA LYS A 83 -14.14 -9.51 0.61
C LYS A 83 -14.57 -8.41 1.58
N GLY A 84 -15.55 -7.59 1.22
CA GLY A 84 -16.11 -6.53 2.08
C GLY A 84 -15.42 -5.16 1.97
N VAL A 85 -14.58 -4.93 0.95
CA VAL A 85 -13.97 -3.62 0.72
C VAL A 85 -14.96 -2.65 0.08
N GLU A 86 -15.06 -1.45 0.63
CA GLU A 86 -15.84 -0.36 0.08
C GLU A 86 -14.97 0.55 -0.81
N PHE A 87 -15.52 0.96 -1.95
CA PHE A 87 -14.87 1.88 -2.89
C PHE A 87 -15.74 3.13 -3.03
N LYS A 88 -15.10 4.30 -3.19
CA LYS A 88 -15.77 5.61 -3.36
C LYS A 88 -15.73 6.08 -4.81
#